data_AF-A0A7S3X0A1-F1
#
_entry.id   AF-A0A7S3X0A1-F1
#
_cell.length_a   1.000
_cell.length_b   1.000
_cell.length_c   1.000
_cell.angle_alpha   90.00
_cell.angle_beta   90.00
_cell.angle_gamma   90.00
#
_symmetry.space_group_name_H-M   'P 1'
#
loop_
_entity.id
_entity.type
_entity.pdbx_description
1 polymer ?
#
loop_
_entity_poly.entity_id
_entity_poly.type
_entity_poly.pdbx_seq_one_letter_code
_entity_poly.pdbx_strand_id
1 'polypeptide(L)'
;GVPVCWPQFSGRGPLPKHGFARTSEWTIESMGSSEDQKTAEVTLRLDDSPATRDIWPHAFSLLYTVTLTDNSLSMRLEVTNKGEQPFSFTGALHTYLQVGSVAHAFILGL
;
A
#
# COMPACT_ATOMS: atom_id res chain seq x y z
N GLY A 1 5.62 10.27 4.39
CA GLY A 1 5.20 9.45 3.24
C GLY A 1 4.09 8.50 3.66
N VAL A 2 3.83 7.45 2.87
CA VAL A 2 2.75 6.48 3.11
C VAL A 2 3.29 5.04 2.96
N PRO A 3 3.92 4.45 3.98
CA PRO A 3 4.33 3.05 3.93
C PRO A 3 3.13 2.10 3.80
N VAL A 4 3.22 1.13 2.88
CA VAL A 4 2.24 0.05 2.73
C VAL A 4 2.54 -1.06 3.73
N CYS A 5 1.72 -1.19 4.78
CA CYS A 5 1.82 -2.27 5.75
C CYS A 5 1.01 -3.47 5.25
N TRP A 6 1.67 -4.55 4.83
CA TRP A 6 1.01 -5.75 4.34
C TRP A 6 2.01 -6.92 4.26
N PRO A 7 1.61 -8.19 4.55
CA PRO A 7 0.27 -8.69 4.91
C PRO A 7 -0.02 -8.69 6.42
N GLN A 8 0.80 -8.00 7.21
CA GLN A 8 0.59 -7.83 8.65
C GLN A 8 0.61 -6.36 9.04
N PHE A 9 -0.35 -5.92 9.85
CA PHE A 9 -0.31 -4.64 10.53
C PHE A 9 0.35 -4.77 11.91
N SER A 10 1.32 -3.90 12.19
CA SER A 10 2.08 -3.92 13.45
C SER A 10 2.72 -5.29 13.71
N GLY A 11 2.86 -5.69 14.97
CA GLY A 11 3.26 -7.04 15.40
C GLY A 11 2.06 -7.94 15.72
N ARG A 12 0.92 -7.78 15.03
CA ARG A 12 -0.32 -8.55 15.30
C ARG A 12 -0.34 -9.90 14.58
N GLY A 13 0.77 -10.62 14.61
CA GLY A 13 0.92 -11.94 14.00
C GLY A 13 2.39 -12.38 13.94
N PRO A 14 2.67 -13.53 13.32
CA PRO A 14 4.00 -14.15 13.32
C PRO A 14 4.96 -13.55 12.27
N LEU A 15 4.47 -12.70 11.37
CA LEU A 15 5.26 -12.13 10.27
C LEU A 15 6.09 -10.94 10.78
N PRO A 16 7.08 -10.46 9.98
CA PRO A 16 7.79 -9.23 10.30
C PRO A 16 6.86 -8.07 10.61
N LYS A 17 7.26 -7.18 11.52
CA LYS A 17 6.45 -6.02 11.91
C LYS A 17 6.10 -5.19 10.67
N HIS A 18 4.80 -4.96 10.45
CA HIS A 18 4.23 -4.31 9.26
C HIS A 18 4.39 -5.06 7.92
N GLY A 19 4.71 -6.35 7.97
CA GLY A 19 4.92 -7.18 6.80
C GLY A 19 6.14 -6.75 5.98
N PHE A 20 6.12 -7.11 4.70
CA PHE A 20 7.26 -6.94 3.78
C PHE A 20 6.99 -5.96 2.63
N ALA A 21 5.73 -5.61 2.34
CA ALA A 21 5.39 -4.76 1.20
C ALA A 21 6.13 -3.40 1.17
N ARG A 22 6.39 -2.80 2.34
CA ARG A 22 7.13 -1.53 2.50
C ARG A 22 8.65 -1.63 2.30
N THR A 23 9.20 -2.84 2.24
CA THR A 23 10.63 -3.13 2.02
C THR A 23 10.88 -3.88 0.72
N SER A 24 9.82 -4.24 -0.01
CA SER A 24 9.89 -4.85 -1.33
C SER A 24 10.05 -3.77 -2.41
N GLU A 25 10.67 -4.16 -3.52
CA GLU A 25 10.69 -3.35 -4.73
C GLU A 25 9.42 -3.59 -5.54
N TRP A 26 8.80 -2.51 -6.01
CA TRP A 26 7.58 -2.54 -6.81
C TRP A 26 7.90 -2.18 -8.25
N THR A 27 7.17 -2.73 -9.20
CA THR A 27 7.28 -2.38 -10.62
C THR A 27 6.16 -1.43 -11.03
N ILE A 28 6.39 -0.60 -12.05
CA ILE A 28 5.33 0.21 -12.66
C ILE A 28 4.48 -0.71 -13.53
N GLU A 29 3.18 -0.80 -13.23
CA GLU A 29 2.20 -1.52 -14.06
C GLU A 29 1.61 -0.59 -15.13
N SER A 30 1.25 0.62 -14.74
CA SER A 30 0.72 1.64 -15.64
C SER A 30 0.97 3.03 -15.10
N MET A 31 0.99 4.02 -15.99
CA MET A 31 1.02 5.43 -15.64
C MET A 31 0.36 6.26 -16.73
N GLY A 32 -0.20 7.42 -16.35
CA GLY A 32 -0.82 8.32 -17.30
C GLY A 32 -1.26 9.63 -16.68
N SER A 33 -1.73 10.53 -17.52
CA SER A 33 -2.34 11.79 -17.11
C SER A 33 -3.57 12.08 -17.98
N SER A 34 -4.50 12.87 -17.46
CA SER A 34 -5.61 13.41 -18.25
C SER A 34 -5.10 14.35 -19.36
N GLU A 35 -5.86 14.52 -20.43
CA GLU A 35 -5.52 15.42 -21.55
C GLU A 35 -5.30 16.88 -21.08
N ASP A 36 -6.08 17.31 -20.09
CA ASP A 36 -5.97 18.63 -19.48
C ASP A 36 -4.88 18.74 -18.41
N GLN A 37 -4.13 17.66 -18.16
CA GLN A 37 -3.03 17.53 -17.19
C GLN A 37 -3.40 17.83 -15.73
N LYS A 38 -4.69 17.84 -15.39
CA LYS A 38 -5.17 18.06 -14.01
C LYS A 38 -5.19 16.79 -13.16
N THR A 39 -5.04 15.63 -13.79
CA THR A 39 -4.96 14.34 -13.11
C THR A 39 -3.73 13.60 -13.59
N ALA A 40 -2.96 13.06 -12.65
CA ALA A 40 -1.87 12.12 -12.92
C ALA A 40 -2.11 10.85 -12.11
N GLU A 41 -1.84 9.70 -12.71
CA GLU A 41 -2.03 8.40 -12.07
C GLU A 41 -0.84 7.50 -12.34
N VAL A 42 -0.46 6.73 -11.32
CA VAL A 42 0.48 5.61 -11.44
C VAL A 42 -0.08 4.41 -10.69
N THR A 43 0.00 3.24 -11.31
CA THR A 43 -0.26 1.96 -10.64
C THR A 43 1.05 1.19 -10.52
N LEU A 44 1.39 0.83 -9.30
CA LEU A 44 2.54 -0.01 -8.97
C LEU A 44 2.07 -1.43 -8.68
N ARG A 45 2.86 -2.43 -9.07
CA ARG A 45 2.59 -3.84 -8.80
C ARG A 45 3.66 -4.46 -7.90
N LEU A 46 3.20 -5.32 -6.98
CA LEU A 46 4.04 -6.26 -6.25
C LEU A 46 3.40 -7.64 -6.32
N ASP A 47 4.01 -8.56 -7.07
CA ASP A 47 3.64 -9.98 -7.06
C ASP A 47 4.47 -10.74 -6.03
N ASP A 48 3.99 -11.92 -5.66
CA ASP A 48 4.78 -12.84 -4.88
C ASP A 48 6.05 -13.31 -5.63
N SER A 49 7.08 -13.61 -4.85
CA SER A 49 8.38 -14.12 -5.28
C SER A 49 8.80 -15.27 -4.36
N PRO A 50 9.84 -16.06 -4.70
CA PRO A 50 10.39 -17.06 -3.80
C PRO A 50 10.69 -16.49 -2.40
N ALA A 51 11.35 -15.33 -2.34
CA ALA A 51 11.71 -14.69 -1.07
C ALA A 51 10.48 -14.27 -0.23
N THR A 52 9.41 -13.79 -0.86
CA THR A 52 8.18 -13.46 -0.10
C THR A 52 7.41 -14.71 0.30
N ARG A 53 7.44 -15.77 -0.52
CA ARG A 53 6.83 -17.06 -0.19
C ARG A 53 7.53 -17.78 0.97
N ASP A 54 8.82 -17.57 1.14
CA ASP A 54 9.57 -18.06 2.31
C ASP A 54 9.12 -17.39 3.62
N ILE A 55 8.65 -16.13 3.55
CA ILE A 55 8.13 -15.38 4.71
C ILE A 55 6.64 -15.68 4.93
N TRP A 56 5.86 -15.70 3.86
CA TRP A 56 4.42 -15.89 3.88
C TRP A 56 3.99 -16.73 2.67
N PRO A 57 3.64 -18.02 2.86
CA PRO A 57 3.56 -19.01 1.78
C PRO A 57 2.24 -18.93 1.00
N HIS A 58 1.94 -17.76 0.44
CA HIS A 58 0.77 -17.52 -0.39
C HIS A 58 1.16 -16.84 -1.70
N ALA A 59 0.46 -17.21 -2.78
CA ALA A 59 0.55 -16.51 -4.06
C ALA A 59 -0.35 -15.28 -4.03
N PHE A 60 0.18 -14.12 -4.40
CA PHE A 60 -0.54 -12.85 -4.31
C PHE A 60 -0.15 -11.88 -5.42
N SER A 61 -1.02 -10.91 -5.65
CA SER A 61 -0.68 -9.69 -6.40
C SER A 61 -1.23 -8.49 -5.66
N LEU A 62 -0.40 -7.47 -5.49
CA LEU A 62 -0.81 -6.16 -5.01
C LEU A 62 -0.78 -5.18 -6.18
N LEU A 63 -1.83 -4.37 -6.31
CA LEU A 63 -1.80 -3.15 -7.10
C LEU A 63 -1.96 -1.96 -6.17
N TYR A 64 -1.04 -1.00 -6.26
CA TYR A 64 -1.10 0.24 -5.53
C TYR A 64 -1.23 1.40 -6.51
N THR A 65 -2.44 1.92 -6.63
CA THR A 65 -2.77 3.04 -7.51
C THR A 65 -2.76 4.35 -6.72
N VAL A 66 -1.99 5.30 -7.22
CA VAL A 66 -1.89 6.66 -6.69
C VAL A 66 -2.40 7.62 -7.75
N THR A 67 -3.47 8.33 -7.44
CA THR A 67 -4.07 9.35 -8.31
C THR A 67 -3.89 10.71 -7.66
N LEU A 68 -3.23 11.62 -8.35
CA LEU A 68 -3.01 13.00 -7.95
C LEU A 68 -3.89 13.91 -8.80
N THR A 69 -4.55 14.86 -8.13
CA THR A 69 -5.26 15.97 -8.77
C THR A 69 -4.76 17.30 -8.19
N ASP A 70 -5.29 18.44 -8.67
CA ASP A 70 -4.90 19.78 -8.20
C ASP A 70 -4.97 19.96 -6.66
N ASN A 71 -5.89 19.29 -5.99
CA ASN A 71 -6.16 19.50 -4.56
C ASN A 71 -6.38 18.21 -3.75
N SER A 72 -6.14 17.03 -4.34
CA SER A 72 -6.37 15.76 -3.65
C SER A 72 -5.39 14.67 -4.09
N LEU A 73 -5.14 13.75 -3.16
CA LEU A 73 -4.37 12.53 -3.36
C LEU A 73 -5.27 11.35 -3.01
N SER A 74 -5.58 10.51 -3.99
CA SER A 74 -6.24 9.22 -3.78
C SER A 74 -5.22 8.10 -3.82
N MET A 75 -5.34 7.15 -2.90
CA MET A 75 -4.46 5.99 -2.79
C MET A 75 -5.32 4.75 -2.59
N ARG A 76 -5.18 3.78 -3.49
CA ARG A 76 -5.91 2.51 -3.47
C ARG A 76 -4.93 1.36 -3.46
N LEU A 77 -5.09 0.45 -2.49
CA LEU A 77 -4.37 -0.82 -2.45
C LEU A 77 -5.35 -1.96 -2.74
N GLU A 78 -5.11 -2.68 -3.82
CA GLU A 78 -5.87 -3.87 -4.21
C GLU A 78 -5.05 -5.11 -3.90
N VAL A 79 -5.70 -6.13 -3.37
CA VAL A 79 -5.08 -7.39 -2.99
C VAL A 79 -5.79 -8.51 -3.74
N THR A 80 -5.05 -9.26 -4.55
CA THR A 80 -5.55 -10.43 -5.25
C THR A 80 -4.91 -11.68 -4.68
N ASN A 81 -5.74 -12.63 -4.24
CA ASN A 81 -5.28 -13.99 -3.97
C ASN A 81 -5.11 -14.73 -5.31
N LYS A 82 -3.87 -15.08 -5.65
CA LYS A 82 -3.53 -15.84 -6.86
C LYS A 82 -3.39 -17.34 -6.60
N GLY A 83 -3.52 -17.77 -5.35
CA GLY A 83 -3.43 -19.16 -4.94
C GLY A 83 -4.78 -19.86 -4.93
N GLU A 84 -4.74 -21.18 -4.75
CA GLU A 84 -5.93 -22.03 -4.65
C GLU A 84 -6.55 -22.04 -3.24
N GLN A 85 -5.75 -21.69 -2.23
CA GLN A 85 -6.18 -21.68 -0.83
C GLN A 85 -6.55 -20.27 -0.37
N PRO A 86 -7.60 -20.11 0.45
CA PRO A 86 -7.90 -18.81 1.04
C PRO A 86 -6.74 -18.36 1.95
N PHE A 87 -6.50 -17.06 2.00
CA PHE A 87 -5.61 -16.46 2.99
C PHE A 87 -6.32 -15.35 3.76
N SER A 88 -5.79 -15.05 4.95
CA SER A 88 -6.17 -13.89 5.75
C SER A 88 -4.98 -12.95 5.86
N PHE A 89 -5.24 -11.65 5.87
CA PHE A 89 -4.20 -10.63 6.03
C PHE A 89 -4.73 -9.46 6.85
N THR A 90 -3.82 -8.64 7.34
CA THR A 90 -4.12 -7.29 7.83
C THR A 90 -3.28 -6.29 7.06
N GLY A 91 -3.73 -5.05 6.95
CA GLY A 91 -2.96 -4.03 6.27
C GLY A 91 -3.35 -2.61 6.63
N ALA A 92 -2.49 -1.67 6.24
CA ALA A 92 -2.72 -0.25 6.41
C ALA A 92 -1.92 0.57 5.38
N LEU A 93 -2.51 1.68 4.93
CA LEU A 93 -1.77 2.79 4.33
C LEU A 93 -1.32 3.72 5.47
N HIS A 94 -0.04 3.63 5.85
CA HIS A 94 0.45 4.21 7.10
C HIS A 94 0.85 5.69 6.94
N THR A 95 -0.12 6.52 6.56
CA THR A 95 0.09 7.93 6.19
C THR A 95 0.64 8.78 7.33
N TYR A 96 1.76 9.46 7.08
CA TYR A 96 2.28 10.52 7.94
C TYR A 96 1.86 11.87 7.35
N LEU A 97 0.91 12.53 8.01
CA LEU A 97 0.47 13.87 7.64
C LEU A 97 1.41 14.92 8.24
N GLN A 98 1.84 15.87 7.41
CA GLN A 98 2.62 17.00 7.88
C GLN A 98 1.71 17.99 8.61
N VAL A 99 2.13 18.40 9.81
CA VAL A 99 1.45 19.42 10.61
C VAL A 99 2.45 20.46 11.08
N GLY A 100 2.01 21.69 11.33
CA GLY A 100 2.89 22.76 11.82
C GLY A 100 3.40 22.50 13.24
N SER A 101 2.51 22.07 14.16
CA SER A 101 2.87 21.68 15.52
C SER A 101 1.90 20.60 16.01
N VAL A 102 2.43 19.47 16.48
CA VAL A 102 1.62 18.38 17.04
C VAL A 102 0.87 18.82 18.29
N ALA A 103 1.40 19.77 19.07
CA ALA A 103 0.76 20.28 20.28
C ALA A 103 -0.55 21.03 20.00
N HIS A 104 -0.72 21.54 18.78
CA HIS A 104 -1.92 22.26 18.36
C HIS A 104 -2.77 21.47 17.34
N ALA A 105 -2.36 20.24 17.02
CA ALA A 105 -3.10 19.39 16.11
C ALA A 105 -4.22 18.65 16.86
N PHE A 106 -5.37 18.53 16.23
CA PHE A 106 -6.49 17.74 16.73
C PHE A 106 -7.08 16.90 15.59
N ILE A 107 -7.62 15.74 15.94
CA ILE A 107 -8.31 14.84 15.00
C ILE A 107 -9.79 14.86 15.36
N LEU A 108 -10.65 15.01 14.36
CA LEU A 108 -12.11 14.97 14.50
C LEU A 108 -12.65 13.79 13.68
N GLY A 109 -13.79 13.22 14.09
CA GLY A 109 -14.47 12.17 13.33
C GLY A 109 -13.87 10.76 13.43
N LEU A 110 -13.16 10.46 14.53
CA LEU A 110 -12.68 9.12 14.88
C LEU A 110 -13.78 8.26 15.52
#